data_AF-A0A142V8K6-F1
#
_entry.id   AF-A0A142V8K6-F1
#
_cell.length_a   1.000
_cell.length_b   1.000
_cell.length_c   1.000
_cell.angle_alpha   90.00
_cell.angle_beta   90.00
_cell.angle_gamma   90.00
#
_symmetry.space_group_name_H-M   'P 1'
#
loop_
_entity.id
_entity.type
_entity.pdbx_description
1 polymer ?
#
loop_
_entity_poly.entity_id
_entity_poly.type
_entity_poly.pdbx_seq_one_letter_code
_entity_poly.pdbx_strand_id
1 'polypeptide(L)'
;MVLDITLEPMALEQKTFNVGDTVRVTVSFKYTVGVNKTVKLSAGPYYTNLFGKHLVASCVGDADVQLVPASSPATQSATVDFTLIPKANNGIDNGTYGLRVWVEDTNAVAEQDDVIVVTGNPGSTDILSSMMPMIMMLLMMGMVMPMVQQTGEGVEE
;
A
#
# COMPACT_ATOMS: atom_id res chain seq x y z
N MET A 1 32.57 -12.34 13.05
CA MET A 1 32.14 -10.93 13.14
C MET A 1 30.64 -10.93 13.34
N VAL A 2 30.14 -10.37 14.44
CA VAL A 2 28.69 -10.32 14.73
C VAL A 2 28.22 -8.89 14.42
N LEU A 3 27.18 -8.78 13.59
CA LEU A 3 26.43 -7.54 13.39
C LEU A 3 25.15 -7.67 14.21
N ASP A 4 24.96 -6.76 15.15
CA ASP A 4 23.72 -6.64 15.90
C ASP A 4 23.09 -5.28 15.57
N ILE A 5 21.82 -5.29 15.17
CA ILE A 5 21.03 -4.09 14.88
C ILE A 5 19.67 -4.26 15.53
N THR A 6 19.25 -3.24 16.27
CA THR A 6 17.92 -3.15 16.86
C THR A 6 17.25 -1.86 16.41
N LEU A 7 16.14 -1.98 15.70
CA LEU A 7 15.30 -0.84 15.31
C LEU A 7 14.43 -0.41 16.51
N GLU A 8 14.21 0.89 16.64
CA GLU A 8 13.25 1.41 17.62
C GLU A 8 11.81 1.17 17.13
N PRO A 9 10.84 0.95 18.04
CA PRO A 9 9.44 0.84 17.68
C PRO A 9 8.98 2.09 16.92
N MET A 10 8.22 1.88 15.83
CA MET A 10 7.62 2.98 15.09
C MET A 10 6.37 3.48 15.81
N ALA A 11 6.23 4.80 15.88
CA ALA A 11 5.08 5.50 16.44
C ALA A 11 4.64 6.62 15.47
N LEU A 12 4.34 6.23 14.24
CA LEU A 12 3.94 7.13 13.17
C LEU A 12 2.45 7.43 13.25
N GLU A 13 2.08 8.66 12.88
CA GLU A 13 0.69 9.02 12.61
C GLU A 13 0.29 8.56 11.21
N GLN A 14 -0.99 8.27 11.04
CA GLN A 14 -1.54 7.95 9.73
C GLN A 14 -1.44 9.16 8.80
N LYS A 15 -0.97 8.95 7.57
CA LYS A 15 -0.83 9.99 6.57
C LYS A 15 -1.32 9.56 5.19
N THR A 16 -1.99 10.49 4.51
CA THR A 16 -2.48 10.30 3.14
C THR A 16 -1.42 10.71 2.11
N PHE A 17 -1.27 9.87 1.10
CA PHE A 17 -0.40 10.08 -0.05
C PHE A 17 -1.17 9.77 -1.33
N ASN A 18 -0.80 10.45 -2.42
CA ASN A 18 -1.27 10.09 -3.74
C ASN A 18 -0.34 9.05 -4.37
N VAL A 19 -0.90 8.21 -5.23
CA VAL A 19 -0.10 7.39 -6.12
C VAL A 19 0.85 8.28 -6.94
N GLY A 20 2.10 7.88 -7.05
CA GLY A 20 3.20 8.64 -7.64
C GLY A 20 4.02 9.43 -6.64
N ASP A 21 3.53 9.63 -5.41
CA ASP A 21 4.28 10.32 -4.37
C ASP A 21 5.48 9.47 -3.89
N THR A 22 6.55 10.17 -3.50
CA THR A 22 7.68 9.57 -2.80
C THR A 22 7.47 9.73 -1.29
N VAL A 23 7.46 8.60 -0.59
CA VAL A 23 7.39 8.53 0.86
C VAL A 23 8.82 8.45 1.40
N ARG A 24 9.17 9.40 2.26
CA ARG A 24 10.44 9.44 2.98
C ARG A 24 10.26 8.89 4.39
N VAL A 25 11.05 7.88 4.74
CA VAL A 25 11.07 7.27 6.07
C VAL A 25 12.42 7.52 6.71
N THR A 26 12.43 8.15 7.87
CA THR A 26 13.62 8.31 8.70
C THR A 26 13.56 7.33 9.85
N VAL A 27 14.64 6.58 10.03
CA VAL A 27 14.73 5.48 10.99
C VAL A 27 15.93 5.72 11.88
N SER A 28 15.73 5.58 13.19
CA SER A 28 16.80 5.57 14.17
C SER A 28 16.95 4.17 14.74
N PHE A 29 18.19 3.71 14.85
CA PHE A 29 18.47 2.37 15.34
C PHE A 29 19.80 2.31 16.08
N LYS A 30 19.93 1.28 16.92
CA LYS A 30 21.18 0.97 17.61
C LYS A 30 21.88 -0.17 16.90
N TYR A 31 23.21 -0.10 16.81
CA TYR A 31 24.01 -1.12 16.16
C TYR A 31 25.32 -1.41 16.91
N THR A 32 25.88 -2.60 16.69
CA THR A 32 27.22 -2.99 17.13
C THR A 32 27.90 -3.75 16.00
N VAL A 33 29.10 -3.31 15.60
CA VAL A 33 29.82 -3.87 14.46
C VAL A 33 31.33 -3.78 14.67
N GLY A 34 32.07 -4.85 14.35
CA GLY A 34 33.52 -4.92 14.61
C GLY A 34 34.42 -4.28 13.55
N VAL A 35 33.90 -4.03 12.34
CA VAL A 35 34.61 -3.36 11.24
C VAL A 35 33.66 -2.45 10.47
N ASN A 36 34.18 -1.60 9.59
CA ASN A 36 33.35 -0.83 8.66
C ASN A 36 32.46 -1.78 7.85
N LYS A 37 31.16 -1.50 7.80
CA LYS A 37 30.19 -2.31 7.06
C LYS A 37 29.12 -1.42 6.44
N THR A 38 28.83 -1.64 5.16
CA THR A 38 27.62 -1.15 4.52
C THR A 38 26.49 -2.12 4.80
N VAL A 39 25.34 -1.62 5.25
CA VAL A 39 24.10 -2.40 5.32
C VAL A 39 23.05 -1.76 4.41
N LYS A 40 22.14 -2.58 3.90
CA LYS A 40 21.04 -2.13 3.06
C LYS A 40 19.79 -1.99 3.92
N LEU A 41 19.34 -0.76 4.11
CA LEU A 41 18.09 -0.42 4.79
C LEU A 41 16.99 -0.37 3.74
N SER A 42 15.92 -1.12 3.97
CA SER A 42 14.80 -1.20 3.06
C SER A 42 13.50 -0.83 3.76
N ALA A 43 12.59 -0.19 3.04
CA ALA A 43 11.26 0.12 3.54
C ALA A 43 10.23 0.01 2.42
N GLY A 44 9.01 -0.37 2.80
CA GLY A 44 7.90 -0.40 1.87
C GLY A 44 6.56 -0.65 2.53
N PRO A 45 5.46 -0.38 1.81
CA PRO A 45 4.12 -0.60 2.31
C PRO A 45 3.77 -2.09 2.27
N TYR A 46 3.02 -2.54 3.27
CA TYR A 46 2.44 -3.88 3.30
C TYR A 46 0.95 -3.81 3.62
N TYR A 47 0.23 -4.86 3.23
CA TYR A 47 -1.16 -5.07 3.60
C TYR A 47 -1.31 -6.45 4.23
N THR A 48 -2.35 -6.61 5.03
CA THR A 48 -2.67 -7.89 5.69
C THR A 48 -3.94 -8.47 5.09
N ASN A 49 -3.90 -9.75 4.74
CA ASN A 49 -5.09 -10.51 4.31
C ASN A 49 -5.20 -11.82 5.12
N LEU A 50 -6.13 -12.71 4.75
CA LEU A 50 -6.34 -14.00 5.42
C LEU A 50 -5.12 -14.94 5.43
N PHE A 51 -4.13 -14.70 4.56
CA PHE A 51 -2.89 -15.48 4.42
C PHE A 51 -1.67 -14.81 5.07
N GLY A 52 -1.86 -13.65 5.71
CA GLY A 52 -0.82 -12.94 6.45
C GLY A 52 -0.45 -11.58 5.86
N LYS A 53 0.76 -11.12 6.18
CA LYS A 53 1.30 -9.83 5.75
C LYS A 53 1.99 -9.97 4.39
N HIS A 54 1.63 -9.08 3.46
CA HIS A 54 2.16 -9.05 2.11
C HIS A 54 2.76 -7.68 1.80
N LEU A 55 4.04 -7.66 1.46
CA LEU A 55 4.74 -6.47 1.02
C LEU A 55 4.36 -6.13 -0.42
N VAL A 56 4.15 -4.85 -0.72
CA VAL A 56 4.01 -4.38 -2.10
C VAL A 56 5.41 -4.19 -2.67
N ALA A 57 6.01 -5.27 -3.16
CA ALA A 57 7.42 -5.34 -3.56
C ALA A 57 7.85 -4.26 -4.58
N SER A 58 6.94 -3.83 -5.46
CA SER A 58 7.21 -2.78 -6.45
C SER A 58 7.37 -1.39 -5.82
N CYS A 59 6.87 -1.18 -4.60
CA CYS A 59 6.95 0.08 -3.86
C CYS A 59 7.99 0.02 -2.72
N VAL A 60 8.98 -0.88 -2.82
CA VAL A 60 10.08 -0.97 -1.86
C VAL A 60 11.20 -0.02 -2.28
N GLY A 61 11.66 0.78 -1.33
CA GLY A 61 12.84 1.62 -1.46
C GLY A 61 14.01 1.05 -0.65
N ASP A 62 15.21 1.41 -1.08
CA ASP A 62 16.47 0.92 -0.53
C ASP A 62 17.43 2.09 -0.29
N ALA A 63 18.20 2.00 0.79
CA ALA A 63 19.26 2.95 1.11
C ALA A 63 20.48 2.22 1.68
N ASP A 64 21.66 2.56 1.19
CA ASP A 64 22.92 2.08 1.76
C ASP A 64 23.31 2.91 2.98
N VAL A 65 23.55 2.23 4.10
CA VAL A 65 23.94 2.86 5.36
C VAL A 65 25.33 2.38 5.77
N GLN A 66 26.25 3.32 5.90
CA GLN A 66 27.61 3.05 6.36
C GLN A 66 27.65 2.99 7.89
N LEU A 67 28.11 1.86 8.42
CA LEU A 67 28.31 1.64 9.85
C LEU A 67 29.81 1.62 10.16
N VAL A 68 30.22 2.46 11.10
CA VAL A 68 31.59 2.50 11.61
C VAL A 68 31.74 1.57 12.82
N PRO A 69 32.92 0.96 13.05
CA PRO A 69 33.15 0.06 14.15
C PRO A 69 32.70 0.64 15.49
N ALA A 70 31.92 -0.13 16.23
CA ALA A 70 31.43 0.21 17.55
C ALA A 70 31.47 -1.04 18.44
N SER A 71 32.18 -0.95 19.56
CA SER A 71 32.31 -2.02 20.56
C SER A 71 31.20 -2.02 21.61
N SER A 72 30.31 -1.02 21.55
CA SER A 72 29.10 -0.90 22.37
C SER A 72 27.97 -0.35 21.48
N PRO A 73 26.69 -0.50 21.87
CA PRO A 73 25.57 -0.04 21.06
C PRO A 73 25.67 1.45 20.72
N ALA A 74 25.92 1.75 19.45
CA ALA A 74 25.96 3.09 18.89
C ALA A 74 24.64 3.41 18.18
N THR A 75 24.21 4.67 18.24
CA THR A 75 22.99 5.12 17.55
C THR A 75 23.35 5.63 16.16
N GLN A 76 22.55 5.24 15.17
CA GLN A 76 22.60 5.76 13.80
C GLN A 76 21.20 6.18 13.38
N SER A 77 21.12 7.22 12.54
CA SER A 77 19.90 7.57 11.82
C SER A 77 20.14 7.47 10.32
N ALA A 78 19.15 6.95 9.60
CA ALA A 78 19.19 6.79 8.16
C ALA A 78 17.82 7.11 7.56
N THR A 79 17.82 7.43 6.27
CA THR A 79 16.61 7.75 5.53
C THR A 79 16.50 6.83 4.32
N VAL A 80 15.30 6.33 4.09
CA VAL A 80 14.95 5.53 2.91
C VAL A 80 13.73 6.15 2.25
N ASP A 81 13.82 6.34 0.94
CA ASP A 81 12.76 6.90 0.13
C ASP A 81 12.19 5.78 -0.76
N PHE A 82 10.86 5.67 -0.84
CA PHE A 82 10.19 4.76 -1.77
C PHE A 82 9.04 5.46 -2.48
N THR A 83 8.76 5.07 -3.73
CA THR A 83 7.69 5.67 -4.53
C THR A 83 6.47 4.77 -4.56
N LEU A 84 5.28 5.36 -4.40
CA LEU A 84 4.00 4.67 -4.51
C LEU A 84 3.65 4.44 -5.98
N ILE A 85 4.09 3.31 -6.54
CA ILE A 85 3.85 2.97 -7.95
C ILE A 85 2.35 2.68 -8.18
N PRO A 86 1.71 3.18 -9.24
CA PRO A 86 0.32 2.85 -9.55
C PRO A 86 0.06 1.36 -9.77
N LYS A 87 -1.12 0.89 -9.36
CA LYS A 87 -1.59 -0.50 -9.59
C LYS A 87 -1.49 -0.95 -11.04
N ALA A 88 -1.77 -0.06 -12.00
CA ALA A 88 -1.63 -0.33 -13.44
C ALA A 88 -0.20 -0.77 -13.83
N ASN A 89 0.81 -0.39 -13.05
CA ASN A 89 2.22 -0.74 -13.23
C ASN A 89 2.66 -1.81 -12.20
N ASN A 90 1.77 -2.74 -11.85
CA ASN A 90 1.98 -3.75 -10.79
C ASN A 90 2.30 -3.15 -9.41
N GLY A 91 1.80 -1.95 -9.17
CA GLY A 91 2.02 -1.18 -7.95
C GLY A 91 0.97 -1.40 -6.85
N ILE A 92 0.77 -0.34 -6.08
CA ILE A 92 -0.16 -0.24 -4.95
C ILE A 92 -1.54 0.20 -5.40
N ASP A 93 -2.59 -0.25 -4.71
CA ASP A 93 -3.97 0.17 -4.94
C ASP A 93 -4.38 1.27 -3.95
N ASN A 94 -5.55 1.89 -4.12
CA ASN A 94 -6.09 2.77 -3.10
C ASN A 94 -6.45 1.95 -1.85
N GLY A 95 -6.14 2.48 -0.67
CA GLY A 95 -6.41 1.79 0.59
C GLY A 95 -5.48 2.19 1.72
N THR A 96 -5.61 1.50 2.85
CA THR A 96 -4.78 1.70 4.03
C THR A 96 -3.75 0.58 4.14
N TYR A 97 -2.50 0.96 4.38
CA TYR A 97 -1.33 0.08 4.40
C TYR A 97 -0.51 0.30 5.67
N GLY A 98 0.11 -0.77 6.14
CA GLY A 98 1.19 -0.69 7.12
C GLY A 98 2.51 -0.34 6.47
N LEU A 99 3.49 0.08 7.27
CA LEU A 99 4.87 0.32 6.86
C LEU A 99 5.77 -0.75 7.50
N ARG A 100 6.60 -1.40 6.69
CA ARG A 100 7.69 -2.25 7.16
C ARG A 100 9.02 -1.59 6.84
N VAL A 101 9.93 -1.61 7.81
CA VAL A 101 11.32 -1.21 7.69
C VAL A 101 12.18 -2.38 8.14
N TRP A 102 13.21 -2.73 7.39
CA TRP A 102 14.14 -3.80 7.75
C TRP A 102 15.54 -3.53 7.26
N VAL A 103 16.52 -4.18 7.90
CA VAL A 103 17.90 -4.19 7.42
C VAL A 103 18.20 -5.56 6.84
N GLU A 104 18.57 -5.60 5.57
CA GLU A 104 18.93 -6.82 4.86
C GLU A 104 20.06 -7.58 5.57
N ASP A 105 20.04 -8.91 5.43
CA ASP A 105 20.98 -9.83 6.09
C ASP A 105 20.99 -9.76 7.63
N THR A 106 19.92 -9.23 8.23
CA THR A 106 19.73 -9.21 9.69
C THR A 106 18.29 -9.56 10.08
N ASN A 107 18.06 -9.75 11.39
CA ASN A 107 16.72 -9.94 11.94
C ASN A 107 16.06 -8.60 12.35
N ALA A 108 16.69 -7.47 12.04
CA ALA A 108 16.21 -6.15 12.44
C ALA A 108 15.02 -5.75 11.57
N VAL A 109 13.82 -5.81 12.15
CA VAL A 109 12.57 -5.42 11.48
C VAL A 109 11.72 -4.56 12.41
N ALA A 110 11.07 -3.55 11.84
CA ALA A 110 10.09 -2.71 12.51
C ALA A 110 8.87 -2.61 11.61
N GLU A 111 7.69 -2.77 12.20
CA GLU A 111 6.41 -2.71 11.48
C GLU A 111 5.42 -1.86 12.25
N GLN A 112 4.59 -1.13 11.52
CA GLN A 112 3.42 -0.46 12.07
C GLN A 112 2.28 -0.55 11.08
N ASP A 113 1.13 -0.99 11.56
CA ASP A 113 -0.09 -1.10 10.76
C ASP A 113 -0.74 0.29 10.57
N ASP A 114 -1.51 0.44 9.49
CA ASP A 114 -2.43 1.56 9.23
C ASP A 114 -1.84 2.98 9.18
N VAL A 115 -0.59 3.12 8.76
CA VAL A 115 0.12 4.41 8.72
C VAL A 115 0.10 5.11 7.35
N ILE A 116 -0.11 4.38 6.25
CA ILE A 116 -0.09 4.93 4.89
C ILE A 116 -1.47 4.78 4.27
N VAL A 117 -2.13 5.88 3.96
CA VAL A 117 -3.38 5.90 3.20
C VAL A 117 -3.06 6.33 1.76
N VAL A 118 -3.36 5.47 0.80
CA VAL A 118 -3.07 5.70 -0.62
C VAL A 118 -4.35 6.08 -1.35
N THR A 119 -4.30 7.18 -2.10
CA THR A 119 -5.40 7.69 -2.94
C THR A 119 -4.93 8.02 -4.36
N GLY A 120 -5.89 8.28 -5.26
CA GLY A 120 -5.59 8.83 -6.59
C GLY A 120 -5.23 7.80 -7.66
N ASN A 121 -5.39 6.50 -7.42
CA ASN A 121 -5.21 5.47 -8.45
C ASN A 121 -6.42 5.42 -9.41
N PRO A 122 -6.25 5.75 -10.71
CA PRO A 122 -7.34 5.72 -11.69
C PRO A 122 -7.72 4.26 -11.99
N GLY A 123 -8.85 3.81 -11.45
CA GLY A 123 -9.41 2.47 -11.70
C GLY A 123 -9.83 1.68 -10.46
N SER A 124 -9.47 2.12 -9.26
CA SER A 124 -9.74 1.37 -8.01
C SER A 124 -11.18 1.50 -7.47
N THR A 125 -11.92 2.52 -7.92
CA THR A 125 -13.30 2.79 -7.46
C THR A 125 -14.28 3.12 -8.58
N ASP A 126 -13.82 3.23 -9.83
CA ASP A 126 -14.64 3.77 -10.93
C ASP A 126 -15.46 2.74 -11.70
N ILE A 127 -15.20 1.43 -11.56
CA ILE A 127 -15.98 0.44 -12.34
C ILE A 127 -17.42 0.35 -11.81
N LEU A 128 -17.64 0.33 -10.49
CA LEU A 128 -18.99 0.28 -9.92
C LEU A 128 -19.75 1.61 -10.12
N SER A 129 -19.04 2.74 -9.98
CA SER A 129 -19.61 4.08 -10.19
C SER A 129 -19.97 4.34 -11.66
N SER A 130 -19.15 3.87 -12.61
CA SER A 130 -19.40 4.03 -14.06
C SER A 130 -20.47 3.08 -14.61
N MET A 131 -20.77 1.97 -13.93
CA MET A 131 -21.84 1.04 -14.33
C MET A 131 -23.21 1.36 -13.72
N MET A 132 -23.27 2.12 -12.63
CA MET A 132 -24.53 2.56 -11.99
C MET A 132 -25.51 3.27 -12.96
N PRO A 133 -25.08 4.19 -13.85
CA PRO A 133 -25.98 4.83 -14.80
C PRO A 133 -26.58 3.85 -15.82
N MET A 134 -25.79 2.89 -16.30
CA MET A 134 -26.26 1.90 -17.27
C MET A 134 -27.22 0.88 -16.64
N ILE A 135 -27.00 0.50 -15.38
CA ILE A 135 -27.90 -0.41 -14.65
C ILE A 135 -29.27 0.24 -14.42
N MET A 136 -29.33 1.53 -14.09
CA MET A 136 -30.61 2.24 -13.97
C MET A 136 -31.36 2.37 -15.31
N MET A 137 -30.63 2.58 -16.41
CA MET A 137 -31.23 2.63 -17.76
C MET A 137 -31.82 1.26 -18.16
N LEU A 138 -31.14 0.15 -17.82
CA LEU A 138 -31.63 -1.21 -18.08
C LEU A 138 -32.88 -1.56 -17.27
N LEU A 139 -32.95 -1.16 -15.99
CA LEU A 139 -34.13 -1.37 -15.15
C LEU A 139 -35.36 -0.58 -15.62
N MET A 140 -35.15 0.63 -16.14
CA MET A 140 -36.22 1.46 -16.72
C MET A 140 -36.71 0.93 -18.08
N MET A 141 -35.85 0.27 -18.85
CA MET A 141 -36.24 -0.39 -20.11
C MET A 141 -36.90 -1.76 -19.91
N GLY A 142 -36.71 -2.42 -18.76
CA GLY A 142 -37.40 -3.66 -18.40
C GLY A 142 -38.89 -3.50 -18.06
N MET A 143 -39.36 -2.28 -17.80
CA MET A 143 -40.78 -1.97 -17.53
C MET A 143 -41.56 -1.50 -18.76
N VAL A 144 -40.92 -1.44 -19.94
CA VAL A 144 -41.55 -1.04 -21.19
C VAL A 144 -41.54 -2.22 -22.17
N MET A 145 -42.29 -3.27 -21.83
CA MET A 145 -42.80 -4.21 -22.82
C MET A 145 -44.33 -4.31 -22.70
N PRO A 146 -45.01 -4.59 -23.83
CA PRO A 146 -46.15 -3.81 -24.25
C PRO A 146 -47.46 -4.38 -23.69
N MET A 147 -48.34 -3.50 -23.21
CA MET A 147 -49.77 -3.82 -23.17
C MET A 147 -50.31 -3.83 -24.61
N VAL A 148 -49.99 -4.88 -25.38
CA VAL A 148 -50.89 -5.35 -26.44
C VAL A 148 -51.80 -6.38 -25.80
N GLN A 149 -52.77 -5.89 -25.03
CA GLN A 149 -53.99 -6.63 -24.72
C GLN A 149 -55.09 -6.00 -25.56
N GLN A 150 -55.28 -6.58 -26.74
CA GLN A 150 -56.59 -6.96 -27.26
C GLN A 150 -57.72 -5.95 -26.95
N THR A 151 -57.80 -4.88 -27.74
CA THR A 151 -59.05 -4.16 -27.98
C THR A 151 -60.01 -5.15 -28.66
N GLY A 152 -60.71 -5.93 -27.85
CA GLY A 152 -61.95 -6.57 -28.25
C GLY A 152 -62.98 -5.47 -28.46
N GLU A 153 -63.18 -5.08 -29.71
CA GLU A 153 -64.42 -4.46 -30.16
C GLU A 153 -65.52 -5.52 -30.00
N GLY A 154 -66.36 -5.35 -28.97
CA GLY A 154 -67.67 -6.00 -28.95
C GLY A 154 -68.68 -5.08 -29.60
N VAL A 155 -69.52 -5.60 -30.49
CA VAL A 155 -70.92 -5.16 -30.65
C VAL A 155 -71.77 -6.37 -31.07
N GLU A 156 -72.90 -6.46 -30.39
CA GLU A 156 -74.01 -7.41 -30.49
C GLU A 156 -74.73 -7.36 -31.85
N GLU A 157 -75.06 -8.53 -32.41
CA GLU A 157 -76.37 -8.99 -32.93
C GLU A 157 -76.24 -10.33 -33.68
#